data_AF-A0A316HWZ5-F1
#
_entry.id   AF-A0A316HWZ5-F1
#
_cell.length_a   1.000
_cell.length_b   1.000
_cell.length_c   1.000
_cell.angle_alpha   90.00
_cell.angle_beta   90.00
_cell.angle_gamma   90.00
#
_symmetry.space_group_name_H-M   'P 1'
#
loop_
_entity.id
_entity.type
_entity.pdbx_description
1 polymer ?
#
loop_
_entity_poly.entity_id
_entity_poly.type
_entity_poly.pdbx_seq_one_letter_code
_entity_poly.pdbx_strand_id
1 'polypeptide(L)'
;MGRGLGTRVTGDDPEVLIKLDLVNKAEERWDPWLPRFSLACVEMVLSEALFRDGAETADRETSEGDISLLEDHFALLPLNSPGTRWFARDDVIVREDDSQWLWARARTPHALEVLLKTLPGEWSTEC
;
A
#
# COMPACT_ATOMS: atom_id res chain seq x y z
N MET A 1 13.56 -19.57 -32.12
CA MET A 1 13.32 -18.10 -32.03
C MET A 1 11.92 -17.90 -31.49
N GLY A 2 11.78 -17.60 -30.19
CA GLY A 2 10.48 -17.41 -29.54
C GLY A 2 9.86 -16.09 -29.98
N ARG A 3 8.64 -16.14 -30.52
CA ARG A 3 7.83 -14.93 -30.73
C ARG A 3 7.39 -14.44 -29.35
N GLY A 4 7.95 -13.32 -28.90
CA GLY A 4 7.50 -12.66 -27.68
C GLY A 4 6.04 -12.25 -27.84
N LEU A 5 5.17 -12.80 -26.99
CA LEU A 5 3.81 -12.30 -26.81
C LEU A 5 3.93 -10.99 -26.03
N GLY A 6 3.97 -9.89 -26.76
CA GLY A 6 4.04 -8.56 -26.16
C GLY A 6 3.97 -7.52 -27.25
N THR A 7 2.79 -6.92 -27.43
CA THR A 7 2.67 -5.69 -28.20
C THR A 7 3.31 -4.58 -27.37
N ARG A 8 4.18 -3.78 -27.98
CA ARG A 8 4.75 -2.61 -27.31
C ARG A 8 3.59 -1.67 -27.01
N VAL A 9 3.37 -1.34 -25.74
CA VAL A 9 2.45 -0.26 -25.36
C VAL A 9 3.03 1.01 -25.97
N THR A 10 2.33 1.58 -26.95
CA THR A 10 2.70 2.85 -27.58
C THR A 10 1.87 3.96 -26.94
N GLY A 11 2.53 4.91 -26.27
CA GLY A 11 1.89 6.00 -25.54
C GLY A 11 2.55 6.22 -24.18
N ASP A 12 2.17 7.31 -23.50
CA ASP A 12 2.54 7.54 -22.11
C ASP A 12 1.76 6.59 -21.18
N ASP A 13 2.31 6.36 -20.00
CA ASP A 13 1.70 5.56 -18.93
C ASP A 13 0.41 6.25 -18.41
N PRO A 14 -0.78 5.72 -18.70
CA PRO A 14 -2.03 6.47 -18.52
C PRO A 14 -2.46 6.54 -17.05
N GLU A 15 -3.25 7.55 -16.71
CA GLU A 15 -3.93 7.64 -15.41
C GLU A 15 -4.92 6.49 -15.20
N VAL A 16 -5.05 6.06 -13.94
CA VAL A 16 -6.04 5.08 -13.49
C VAL A 16 -7.14 5.79 -12.73
N LEU A 17 -8.39 5.49 -13.12
CA LEU A 17 -9.60 6.01 -12.49
C LEU A 17 -10.33 4.87 -11.78
N ILE A 18 -10.99 5.19 -10.66
CA ILE A 18 -11.88 4.28 -9.95
C ILE A 18 -13.31 4.79 -10.02
N LYS A 19 -14.26 3.87 -10.08
CA LYS A 19 -15.68 4.15 -9.90
C LYS A 19 -16.19 3.23 -8.80
N LEU A 20 -16.47 3.82 -7.64
CA LEU A 20 -17.00 3.08 -6.50
C LEU A 20 -18.46 2.68 -6.76
N ASP A 21 -18.82 1.49 -6.31
CA ASP A 21 -20.19 0.97 -6.39
C ASP A 21 -21.01 1.53 -5.21
N LEU A 22 -21.59 2.73 -5.40
CA LEU A 22 -22.31 3.42 -4.33
C LEU A 22 -23.76 2.96 -4.22
N VAL A 23 -24.35 3.10 -3.03
CA VAL A 23 -25.79 2.86 -2.82
C VAL A 23 -26.62 3.81 -3.69
N ASN A 24 -26.23 5.08 -3.76
CA ASN A 24 -26.82 6.06 -4.65
C ASN A 24 -26.10 6.09 -6.01
N LYS A 25 -26.69 5.47 -7.03
CA LYS A 25 -26.12 5.41 -8.39
C LYS A 25 -25.94 6.76 -9.07
N ALA A 26 -26.69 7.78 -8.66
CA ALA A 26 -26.58 9.13 -9.23
C ALA A 26 -25.32 9.88 -8.76
N GLU A 27 -24.70 9.45 -7.67
CA GLU A 27 -23.47 10.04 -7.13
C GLU A 27 -22.20 9.37 -7.66
N GLU A 28 -22.33 8.24 -8.36
CA GLU A 28 -21.17 7.53 -8.89
C GLU A 28 -20.48 8.35 -9.99
N ARG A 29 -19.18 8.49 -9.86
CA ARG A 29 -18.32 9.15 -10.85
C ARG A 29 -17.00 8.40 -10.97
N TRP A 30 -16.30 8.64 -12.07
CA TRP A 30 -14.92 8.22 -12.22
C TRP A 30 -14.02 9.24 -11.52
N ASP A 31 -13.39 8.83 -10.43
CA ASP A 31 -12.46 9.65 -9.67
C ASP A 31 -11.02 9.19 -9.94
N PRO A 32 -10.04 10.11 -9.95
CA PRO A 32 -8.62 9.75 -10.05
C PRO A 32 -8.20 8.81 -8.92
N TRP A 33 -7.52 7.73 -9.29
CA TRP A 33 -6.95 6.77 -8.33
C TRP A 33 -5.44 6.89 -8.24
N LEU A 34 -4.74 6.70 -9.37
CA LEU A 34 -3.29 6.87 -9.48
C LEU A 34 -2.93 7.50 -10.82
N PRO A 35 -1.92 8.36 -10.89
CA PRO A 35 -1.60 9.14 -12.09
C PRO A 35 -1.03 8.30 -13.23
N ARG A 36 -0.71 7.02 -12.97
CA ARG A 36 -0.03 6.10 -13.88
C ARG A 36 -0.45 4.66 -13.63
N PHE A 37 -0.69 3.91 -14.70
CA PHE A 37 -1.05 2.50 -14.65
C PHE A 37 0.09 1.63 -14.11
N SER A 38 1.35 1.94 -14.41
CA SER A 38 2.47 1.20 -13.82
C SER A 38 2.52 1.34 -12.28
N LEU A 39 2.17 2.51 -11.74
CA LEU A 39 2.07 2.70 -10.29
C LEU A 39 0.92 1.87 -9.71
N ALA A 40 -0.24 1.83 -10.38
CA ALA A 40 -1.34 0.97 -9.95
C ALA A 40 -0.98 -0.52 -9.97
N CYS A 41 -0.18 -0.96 -10.94
CA CYS A 41 0.34 -2.33 -10.97
C CYS A 41 1.29 -2.63 -9.80
N VAL A 42 2.16 -1.67 -9.44
CA VAL A 42 3.05 -1.82 -8.28
C VAL A 42 2.24 -1.84 -6.98
N GLU A 43 1.31 -0.91 -6.81
CA GLU A 43 0.41 -0.86 -5.65
C GLU A 43 -0.36 -2.18 -5.49
N MET A 44 -0.94 -2.70 -6.58
CA MET A 44 -1.62 -3.99 -6.59
C MET A 44 -0.71 -5.13 -6.14
N VAL A 45 0.54 -5.20 -6.63
CA VAL A 45 1.51 -6.22 -6.20
C VAL A 45 1.85 -6.10 -4.72
N LEU A 46 1.96 -4.86 -4.18
CA LEU A 46 2.22 -4.65 -2.76
C LEU A 46 1.01 -5.04 -1.91
N SER A 47 -0.20 -4.68 -2.32
CA SER A 47 -1.45 -5.10 -1.68
C SER A 47 -1.57 -6.63 -1.65
N GLU A 48 -1.33 -7.31 -2.78
CA GLU A 48 -1.31 -8.77 -2.86
C GLU A 48 -0.19 -9.39 -2.01
N ALA A 49 0.96 -8.74 -1.89
CA ALA A 49 1.99 -9.21 -0.98
C ALA A 49 1.53 -9.07 0.48
N LEU A 50 0.87 -7.98 0.83
CA LEU A 50 0.47 -7.67 2.21
C LEU A 50 -0.69 -8.55 2.69
N PHE A 51 -1.65 -8.84 1.82
CA PHE A 51 -2.90 -9.54 2.17
C PHE A 51 -2.98 -10.99 1.71
N ARG A 52 -1.92 -11.55 1.14
CA ARG A 52 -1.91 -12.97 0.75
C ARG A 52 -2.09 -13.87 1.97
N ASP A 53 -2.95 -14.87 1.84
CA ASP A 53 -3.13 -15.95 2.81
C ASP A 53 -1.79 -16.56 3.27
N GLY A 54 -1.58 -16.60 4.59
CA GLY A 54 -0.37 -17.15 5.21
C GLY A 54 0.87 -16.25 5.14
N ALA A 55 0.71 -14.98 4.75
CA ALA A 55 1.74 -13.97 4.96
C ALA A 55 1.78 -13.56 6.44
N GLU A 56 2.96 -13.56 7.05
CA GLU A 56 3.18 -12.94 8.36
C GLU A 56 3.05 -11.41 8.21
N THR A 57 1.83 -10.92 8.37
CA THR A 57 1.46 -9.50 8.36
C THR A 57 1.11 -9.06 9.77
N ALA A 58 1.50 -7.84 10.11
CA ALA A 58 1.19 -7.20 11.38
C ALA A 58 0.22 -6.05 11.13
N ASP A 59 -0.77 -5.87 12.00
CA ASP A 59 -1.76 -4.81 11.84
C ASP A 59 -2.24 -4.23 13.17
N ARG A 60 -2.71 -2.99 13.13
CA ARG A 60 -3.32 -2.29 14.27
C ARG A 60 -4.04 -1.01 13.86
N GLU A 61 -4.81 -0.46 14.78
CA GLU A 61 -5.34 0.90 14.66
C GLU A 61 -4.22 1.94 14.63
N THR A 62 -4.44 2.98 13.83
CA THR A 62 -3.56 4.16 13.77
C THR A 62 -3.85 5.07 14.97
N SER A 63 -2.81 5.61 15.58
CA SER A 63 -2.86 6.64 16.61
C SER A 63 -2.40 8.00 16.06
N GLU A 64 -2.75 9.09 16.76
CA GLU A 64 -2.41 10.46 16.34
C GLU A 64 -0.89 10.68 16.17
N GLY A 65 -0.05 9.98 16.94
CA GLY A 65 1.41 10.09 16.85
C GLY A 65 2.06 9.29 15.72
N ASP A 66 1.35 8.33 15.13
CA ASP A 66 1.94 7.40 14.15
C ASP A 66 2.26 8.06 12.82
N ILE A 67 1.47 9.04 12.40
CA ILE A 67 1.70 9.73 11.13
C ILE A 67 3.05 10.45 11.14
N SER A 68 3.37 11.14 12.24
CA SER A 68 4.67 11.79 12.40
C SER A 68 5.81 10.77 12.40
N LEU A 69 5.65 9.64 13.10
CA LEU A 69 6.66 8.58 13.12
C LEU A 69 6.88 7.95 11.73
N LEU A 70 5.81 7.77 10.95
CA LEU A 70 5.90 7.29 9.58
C LEU A 70 6.67 8.26 8.69
N GLU A 71 6.36 9.55 8.78
CA GLU A 71 7.02 10.60 8.00
C GLU A 71 8.50 10.79 8.40
N ASP A 72 8.83 10.62 9.68
CA ASP A 72 10.19 10.78 10.20
C ASP A 72 11.10 9.58 9.91
N HIS A 73 10.54 8.36 9.89
CA HIS A 73 11.32 7.13 9.83
C HIS A 73 11.22 6.34 8.53
N PHE A 74 10.17 6.57 7.73
CA PHE A 74 9.91 5.79 6.52
C PHE A 74 9.86 6.68 5.28
N ALA A 75 10.25 6.12 4.15
CA ALA A 75 10.10 6.79 2.86
C ALA A 75 8.66 6.63 2.37
N LEU A 76 7.97 7.76 2.16
CA LEU A 76 6.68 7.78 1.46
C LEU A 76 6.89 7.34 0.01
N LEU A 77 6.19 6.28 -0.40
CA LEU A 77 6.19 5.80 -1.77
C LEU A 77 5.25 6.64 -2.64
N PRO A 78 5.55 6.81 -3.95
CA PRO A 78 4.68 7.53 -4.88
C PRO A 78 3.49 6.68 -5.33
N LEU A 79 2.81 6.01 -4.38
CA LEU A 79 1.70 5.07 -4.59
C LEU A 79 0.44 5.51 -3.85
N ASN A 80 0.30 6.80 -3.58
CA ASN A 80 -0.79 7.34 -2.79
C ASN A 80 -2.07 7.36 -3.63
N SER A 81 -2.97 6.42 -3.34
CA SER A 81 -4.35 6.46 -3.79
C SER A 81 -5.23 7.19 -2.76
N PRO A 82 -6.44 7.63 -3.12
CA PRO A 82 -7.39 8.16 -2.15
C PRO A 82 -7.52 7.24 -0.93
N GLY A 83 -7.24 7.79 0.26
CA GLY A 83 -7.36 7.07 1.53
C GLY A 83 -6.24 6.09 1.87
N THR A 84 -5.24 5.88 1.00
CA THR A 84 -4.15 4.94 1.28
C THR A 84 -2.79 5.56 1.00
N ARG A 85 -1.87 5.42 1.96
CA ARG A 85 -0.46 5.80 1.81
C ARG A 85 0.43 4.61 2.05
N TRP A 86 1.49 4.52 1.25
CA TRP A 86 2.49 3.47 1.37
C TRP A 86 3.83 4.04 1.81
N PHE A 87 4.41 3.40 2.81
CA PHE A 87 5.69 3.74 3.39
C PHE A 87 6.63 2.55 3.31
N ALA A 88 7.91 2.79 3.10
CA ALA A 88 8.92 1.74 3.06
C ALA A 88 10.17 2.15 3.82
N ARG A 89 10.81 1.17 4.46
CA ARG A 89 12.11 1.33 5.09
C ARG A 89 12.82 -0.01 5.13
N ASP A 90 14.03 -0.06 4.58
CA ASP A 90 14.89 -1.25 4.56
C ASP A 90 14.11 -2.49 4.05
N ASP A 91 13.76 -3.40 4.96
CA ASP A 91 13.07 -4.67 4.73
C ASP A 91 11.60 -4.65 5.16
N VAL A 92 11.01 -3.47 5.36
CA VAL A 92 9.64 -3.26 5.84
C VAL A 92 8.84 -2.40 4.88
N ILE A 93 7.60 -2.83 4.63
CA ILE A 93 6.55 -2.00 4.03
C ILE A 93 5.46 -1.75 5.06
N VAL A 94 4.94 -0.53 5.09
CA VAL A 94 3.78 -0.14 5.91
C VAL A 94 2.76 0.52 4.99
N ARG A 95 1.50 0.11 5.12
CA ARG A 95 0.35 0.72 4.47
C ARG A 95 -0.48 1.38 5.56
N GLU A 96 -0.81 2.65 5.37
CA GLU A 96 -1.74 3.39 6.21
C GLU A 96 -3.03 3.63 5.43
N ASP A 97 -4.16 3.30 6.05
CA ASP A 97 -5.50 3.46 5.50
C ASP A 97 -6.28 4.48 6.34
N ASP A 98 -6.66 5.60 5.72
CA ASP A 98 -7.54 6.66 6.20
C ASP A 98 -7.21 7.23 7.61
N SER A 99 -5.96 7.11 8.04
CA SER A 99 -5.51 7.43 9.41
C SER A 99 -6.27 6.64 10.48
N GLN A 100 -6.81 5.49 10.10
CA GLN A 100 -7.56 4.58 10.97
C GLN A 100 -6.80 3.27 11.17
N TRP A 101 -6.07 2.80 10.17
CA TRP A 101 -5.44 1.48 10.23
C TRP A 101 -4.02 1.48 9.66
N LEU A 102 -3.14 0.71 10.31
CA LEU A 102 -1.81 0.40 9.83
C LEU A 102 -1.71 -1.09 9.56
N TRP A 103 -1.19 -1.41 8.39
CA TRP A 103 -0.76 -2.74 8.02
C TRP A 103 0.74 -2.70 7.77
N ALA A 104 1.46 -3.71 8.21
CA ALA A 104 2.88 -3.78 8.02
C ALA A 104 3.33 -5.19 7.70
N ARG A 105 4.35 -5.27 6.84
CA ARG A 105 5.01 -6.52 6.54
C ARG A 105 6.51 -6.32 6.53
N ALA A 106 7.19 -7.20 7.23
CA ALA A 106 8.64 -7.29 7.22
C ALA A 106 9.09 -8.51 6.39
N ARG A 107 10.21 -8.38 5.69
CA ARG A 107 10.83 -9.51 4.98
C ARG A 107 11.48 -10.51 5.96
N THR A 108 11.88 -10.06 7.15
CA THR A 108 12.55 -10.89 8.15
C THR A 108 12.00 -10.63 9.56
N PRO A 109 12.09 -11.59 10.48
CA PRO A 109 11.70 -11.39 11.89
C PRO A 109 12.46 -10.24 12.55
N HIS A 110 13.75 -10.08 12.24
CA HIS A 110 14.54 -8.97 12.77
C HIS A 110 14.03 -7.60 12.30
N ALA A 111 13.65 -7.49 11.02
CA ALA A 111 13.05 -6.27 10.49
C ALA A 111 11.69 -5.97 11.16
N LEU A 112 10.90 -6.99 11.50
CA LEU A 112 9.68 -6.83 12.28
C LEU A 112 9.98 -6.29 13.69
N GLU A 113 10.96 -6.86 14.40
CA GLU A 113 11.37 -6.34 15.72
C GLU A 113 11.81 -4.86 15.67
N VAL A 114 12.49 -4.46 14.60
CA VAL A 114 12.91 -3.06 14.39
C VAL A 114 11.70 -2.17 14.11
N LEU A 115 10.73 -2.64 13.32
CA LEU A 115 9.46 -1.94 13.11
C LEU A 115 8.74 -1.68 14.43
N LEU A 116 8.55 -2.72 15.26
CA LEU A 116 7.81 -2.61 16.52
C LEU A 116 8.45 -1.62 17.51
N LYS A 117 9.77 -1.42 17.43
CA LYS A 117 10.50 -0.41 18.22
C LYS A 117 10.39 0.99 17.64
N THR A 118 10.34 1.11 16.31
CA THR A 118 10.29 2.40 15.60
C THR A 118 8.87 2.98 15.63
N LEU A 119 7.87 2.10 15.54
CA LEU A 119 6.45 2.44 15.46
C LEU A 119 5.71 1.69 16.58
N PRO A 120 5.90 2.09 17.85
CA PRO A 120 5.37 1.38 19.00
C PRO A 120 3.83 1.37 18.99
N GLY A 121 3.24 0.28 19.49
CA GLY A 121 1.79 0.10 19.55
C GLY A 121 1.40 -1.35 19.78
N GLU A 122 0.10 -1.60 19.93
CA GLU A 122 -0.47 -2.94 20.10
C GLU A 122 -0.65 -3.62 18.73
N TRP A 123 0.44 -4.13 18.19
CA TRP A 123 0.42 -4.87 16.91
C TRP A 123 -0.15 -6.27 17.10
N SER A 124 -1.13 -6.62 16.27
CA SER A 124 -1.56 -8.00 16.09
C SER A 124 -0.70 -8.62 15.01
N THR A 125 -0.10 -9.78 15.27
CA THR A 125 0.64 -10.56 14.27
C THR A 125 -0.06 -11.90 14.12
N GLU A 126 -0.44 -12.26 12.90
CA GLU A 126 -0.91 -13.62 12.63
C GLU A 126 0.27 -14.59 12.82
N CYS A 127 0.17 -15.49 13.80
CA CYS A 127 1.16 -16.52 14.14
C CYS A 127 0.94 -17.81 13.35
#